data_AF-A0A1L9SA12-F1
#
_entry.id   AF-A0A1L9SA12-F1
#
_cell.length_a   1.000
_cell.length_b   1.000
_cell.length_c   1.000
_cell.angle_alpha   90.00
_cell.angle_beta   90.00
_cell.angle_gamma   90.00
#
_symmetry.space_group_name_H-M   'P 1'
#
loop_
_entity.id
_entity.type
_entity.pdbx_description
1 polymer ?
#
loop_
_entity_poly.entity_id
_entity_poly.type
_entity_poly.pdbx_seq_one_letter_code
_entity_poly.pdbx_strand_id
1 'polypeptide(L)'
;MGVPFEALIPYGIIVAMFGVTGIGLSATKYLGNEGKAARWNRDTWDKVMMERDLRITGTLRGQYGGVEAPKGFEVSNPWKVEKRIF
;
A
#
# COMPACT_ATOMS: atom_id res chain seq x y z
N MET A 1 0.72 2.79 -49.46
CA MET A 1 -0.56 2.50 -48.77
C MET A 1 -0.42 3.01 -47.34
N GLY A 2 -1.27 3.92 -46.88
CA GLY A 2 -1.21 4.46 -45.51
C GLY A 2 -1.60 3.42 -44.46
N VAL A 3 -1.22 3.64 -43.20
CA VAL A 3 -1.60 2.77 -42.09
C VAL A 3 -3.14 2.77 -41.93
N PRO A 4 -3.81 1.61 -41.85
CA PRO A 4 -5.26 1.53 -41.70
C PRO A 4 -5.66 1.90 -40.26
N PHE A 5 -5.92 3.18 -40.01
CA PHE A 5 -6.18 3.72 -38.68
C PHE A 5 -7.48 3.18 -38.07
N GLU A 6 -8.49 2.89 -38.89
CA GLU A 6 -9.77 2.32 -38.48
C GLU A 6 -9.59 0.96 -37.80
N ALA A 7 -8.62 0.16 -38.28
CA ALA A 7 -8.25 -1.10 -37.66
C ALA A 7 -7.50 -0.91 -36.32
N LEU A 8 -6.93 0.27 -36.07
CA LEU A 8 -6.19 0.60 -34.85
C LEU A 8 -7.05 1.26 -33.78
N ILE A 9 -8.21 1.83 -34.13
CA ILE A 9 -9.12 2.47 -33.17
C ILE A 9 -9.48 1.52 -32.00
N PRO A 10 -9.89 0.25 -32.23
CA PRO A 10 -10.22 -0.65 -31.12
C PRO A 10 -9.04 -0.88 -30.18
N TYR A 11 -7.83 -1.05 -30.73
CA TYR A 11 -6.61 -1.22 -29.93
C TYR A 11 -6.27 0.06 -29.15
N GLY A 12 -6.46 1.24 -29.74
CA GLY A 12 -6.29 2.52 -29.06
C GLY A 12 -7.21 2.67 -27.85
N ILE A 13 -8.49 2.28 -28.00
CA ILE A 13 -9.45 2.27 -26.89
C ILE A 13 -9.01 1.30 -25.79
N ILE A 14 -8.60 0.07 -26.15
CA ILE A 14 -8.13 -0.92 -25.19
C ILE A 14 -6.94 -0.38 -24.39
N VAL A 15 -5.93 0.16 -25.08
CA VAL A 15 -4.73 0.73 -24.44
C VAL A 15 -5.11 1.91 -23.54
N ALA A 16 -6.00 2.79 -23.98
CA ALA A 16 -6.48 3.91 -23.17
C ALA A 16 -7.19 3.43 -21.90
N MET A 17 -8.08 2.45 -21.99
CA MET A 17 -8.80 1.91 -20.83
C MET A 17 -7.88 1.23 -19.83
N PHE A 18 -6.90 0.44 -20.30
CA PHE A 18 -5.86 -0.14 -19.44
C PHE A 18 -4.98 0.95 -18.80
N GLY A 19 -4.63 1.99 -19.55
CA GLY A 19 -3.85 3.12 -19.06
C GLY A 19 -4.58 3.88 -17.94
N VAL A 20 -5.84 4.24 -18.16
CA VAL A 20 -6.69 4.92 -17.16
C VAL A 20 -6.82 4.07 -15.90
N THR A 21 -7.07 2.76 -16.06
CA THR A 21 -7.20 1.84 -14.92
C THR A 21 -5.89 1.70 -14.16
N GLY A 22 -4.76 1.54 -14.86
CA GLY A 22 -3.43 1.43 -14.26
C GLY A 22 -3.05 2.67 -13.44
N ILE A 23 -3.27 3.86 -14.01
CA ILE A 23 -3.03 5.13 -13.32
C ILE A 23 -3.98 5.28 -12.13
N GLY A 24 -5.28 4.99 -12.30
CA GLY A 24 -6.27 5.07 -11.22
C GLY A 24 -5.93 4.16 -10.03
N LEU A 25 -5.52 2.91 -10.29
CA LEU A 25 -5.09 1.97 -9.26
C LEU A 25 -3.78 2.41 -8.59
N SER A 26 -2.85 2.98 -9.34
CA SER A 26 -1.59 3.48 -8.79
C SER A 26 -1.83 4.69 -7.87
N ALA A 27 -2.64 5.65 -8.32
CA ALA A 27 -2.98 6.85 -7.57
C ALA A 27 -3.73 6.53 -6.27
N THR A 28 -4.75 5.67 -6.33
CA THR A 28 -5.50 5.25 -5.13
C THR A 28 -4.60 4.56 -4.11
N LYS A 29 -3.69 3.68 -4.56
CA LYS A 29 -2.70 3.04 -3.68
C LYS A 29 -1.72 4.06 -3.10
N TYR A 30 -1.25 5.02 -3.89
CA TYR A 30 -0.30 6.03 -3.43
C TYR A 30 -0.93 6.91 -2.34
N LEU A 31 -2.15 7.39 -2.57
CA LEU A 31 -2.91 8.19 -1.61
C LEU A 31 -3.23 7.40 -0.34
N GLY A 32 -3.68 6.15 -0.47
CA GLY A 32 -3.96 5.28 0.68
C GLY A 32 -2.73 4.83 1.48
N ASN A 33 -1.53 5.06 0.95
CA ASN A 33 -0.26 4.79 1.64
C ASN A 33 0.45 6.08 2.05
N GLU A 34 -0.29 7.17 2.28
CA GLU A 34 0.25 8.45 2.77
C GLU A 34 1.28 9.07 1.82
N GLY A 35 1.09 8.89 0.51
CA GLY A 35 2.03 9.36 -0.50
C GLY A 35 3.31 8.52 -0.58
N LYS A 36 3.27 7.27 -0.11
CA LYS A 36 4.39 6.33 -0.25
C LYS A 36 4.03 5.22 -1.23
N ALA A 37 5.05 4.65 -1.88
CA ALA A 37 4.87 3.49 -2.73
C ALA A 37 4.31 2.30 -1.93
N ALA A 38 3.41 1.52 -2.55
CA ALA A 38 2.86 0.33 -1.93
C ALA A 38 3.93 -0.76 -1.79
N ARG A 39 4.15 -1.26 -0.57
CA ARG A 39 5.02 -2.44 -0.35
C ARG A 39 4.38 -3.68 -0.95
N TRP A 40 5.14 -4.39 -1.79
CA TRP A 40 4.81 -5.68 -2.39
C TRP A 40 5.60 -6.79 -1.68
N ASN A 41 5.10 -8.03 -1.75
CA ASN A 41 5.75 -9.23 -1.18
C ASN A 41 6.16 -9.14 0.30
N ARG A 42 5.19 -8.84 1.19
CA ARG A 42 5.44 -8.69 2.63
C ARG A 42 5.51 -10.04 3.33
N ASP A 43 6.62 -10.30 3.99
CA ASP A 43 6.80 -11.49 4.83
C ASP A 43 6.17 -11.31 6.22
N THR A 44 6.41 -12.27 7.12
CA THR A 44 5.93 -12.19 8.50
C THR A 44 6.63 -11.09 9.30
N TRP A 45 7.93 -10.87 9.06
CA TRP A 45 8.71 -9.83 9.71
C TRP A 45 8.19 -8.43 9.36
N ASP A 46 7.97 -8.17 8.08
CA ASP A 46 7.41 -6.92 7.57
C ASP A 46 6.06 -6.60 8.18
N LYS A 47 5.20 -7.61 8.36
CA LYS A 47 3.89 -7.42 9.01
C LYS A 47 4.05 -6.99 10.46
N VAL A 48 4.93 -7.65 11.22
CA VAL A 48 5.20 -7.30 12.63
C VAL A 48 5.85 -5.91 12.74
N MET A 49 6.77 -5.57 11.84
CA MET A 49 7.40 -4.24 11.81
C MET A 49 6.40 -3.15 11.45
N MET A 50 5.47 -3.39 10.53
CA MET A 50 4.39 -2.44 10.23
C MET A 50 3.43 -2.24 11.41
N GLU A 51 3.14 -3.28 12.18
CA GLU A 51 2.34 -3.18 13.41
C GLU A 51 3.11 -2.41 14.51
N ARG A 52 4.43 -2.58 14.58
CA ARG A 52 5.30 -1.73 15.42
C ARG A 52 5.24 -0.27 14.98
N ASP A 53 5.40 0.01 13.70
CA ASP A 53 5.38 1.39 13.18
C ASP A 53 4.02 2.05 13.46
N LEU A 54 2.90 1.32 13.28
CA LEU A 54 1.56 1.77 13.69
C LEU A 54 1.49 2.18 15.16
N ARG A 55 2.14 1.44 16.06
CA ARG A 55 2.17 1.79 17.49
C ARG A 55 3.02 3.02 17.80
N ILE A 56 4.03 3.31 16.98
CA ILE A 56 4.94 4.44 17.18
C ILE A 56 4.35 5.72 16.57
N THR A 57 3.82 5.65 15.34
CA THR A 57 3.38 6.83 14.58
C THR A 57 1.87 7.00 14.52
N GLY A 58 1.10 6.00 14.95
CA GLY A 58 -0.37 6.00 14.81
C GLY A 58 -0.85 5.63 13.40
N THR A 59 0.06 5.34 12.47
CA THR A 59 -0.30 4.93 11.10
C THR A 59 0.57 3.79 10.59
N LEU A 60 0.02 2.94 9.72
CA LEU A 60 0.73 1.76 9.19
C LEU A 60 1.93 2.09 8.29
N ARG A 61 2.07 3.35 7.86
CA ARG A 61 3.09 3.81 6.90
C ARG A 61 3.93 4.97 7.41
N GLY A 62 3.61 5.52 8.57
CA GLY A 62 4.43 6.52 9.24
C GLY A 62 5.81 5.97 9.53
N GLN A 63 6.81 6.84 9.48
CA GLN A 63 8.17 6.53 9.88
C GLN A 63 8.58 7.53 10.95
N TYR A 64 9.26 7.02 11.98
CA TYR A 64 9.75 7.80 13.10
C TYR A 64 11.26 7.68 13.16
N GLY A 65 11.96 8.81 13.20
CA GLY A 65 13.42 8.88 13.23
C GLY A 65 14.00 9.41 14.55
N GLY A 66 13.19 9.55 15.60
CA GLY A 66 13.67 9.99 16.91
C GLY A 66 14.46 8.90 17.65
N VAL A 67 15.37 9.33 18.52
CA VAL A 67 16.21 8.43 19.33
C VAL A 67 15.40 7.76 20.43
N GLU A 68 14.47 8.49 21.04
CA GLU A 68 13.60 7.99 22.12
C GLU A 68 12.20 7.68 21.58
N ALA A 69 11.58 6.61 22.09
CA ALA A 69 10.23 6.23 21.69
C ALA A 69 9.19 7.24 22.24
N PRO A 70 8.08 7.46 21.51
CA PRO A 70 7.03 8.35 21.98
C PRO A 70 6.38 7.81 23.27
N LYS A 71 5.98 8.74 24.14
CA LYS A 71 5.32 8.42 25.40
C LYS A 71 4.06 7.60 25.15
N GLY A 72 3.90 6.49 25.87
CA GLY A 72 2.78 5.56 25.72
C GLY A 72 3.08 4.34 24.85
N PHE A 73 4.20 4.31 24.12
CA PHE A 73 4.66 3.10 23.42
C PHE A 73 4.92 1.92 24.39
N GLU A 74 5.34 2.24 25.62
CA GLU A 74 5.62 1.28 26.69
C GLU A 74 4.41 0.44 27.10
N VAL A 75 3.21 1.02 27.02
CA VAL A 75 1.95 0.38 27.46
C VAL A 75 1.07 -0.07 26.29
N SER A 76 1.46 0.22 25.05
CA SER A 76 0.65 -0.04 23.86
C SER A 76 0.90 -1.41 23.24
N ASN A 77 1.35 -2.41 24.01
CA ASN A 77 1.66 -3.74 23.50
C ASN A 77 0.43 -4.68 23.55
N PRO A 78 -0.29 -4.92 22.43
CA PRO A 78 -1.40 -5.85 22.41
C PRO A 78 -0.91 -7.29 22.23
N TRP A 79 -1.48 -8.21 23.01
CA TRP A 79 -1.42 -9.64 22.73
C TRP A 79 -2.66 -10.03 21.91
N LYS A 80 -2.44 -10.62 20.73
CA LYS A 80 -3.54 -11.11 19.89
C LYS A 80 -4.11 -12.38 20.52
N VAL A 81 -5.40 -12.37 20.84
CA VAL A 81 -6.12 -13.54 21.33
C VAL A 81 -6.88 -14.16 20.17
N GLU A 82 -6.66 -15.45 19.92
CA GLU A 82 -7.37 -16.21 18.90
C GLU A 82 -8.47 -17.06 19.53
N LYS A 83 -9.54 -17.31 18.77
CA LYS A 83 -10.57 -18.29 19.17
C LYS A 83 -10.01 -19.70 19.04
N ARG A 84 -10.41 -20.62 19.92
CA ARG A 84 -10.02 -22.03 19.81
C ARG A 84 -10.49 -22.58 18.45
N ILE A 85 -9.54 -23.11 17.68
CA ILE A 85 -9.81 -23.84 16.44
C ILE A 85 -10.16 -25.29 16.83
N PHE A 86 -11.30 -25.81 16.37
CA PHE A 86 -11.76 -27.19 16.57
C PHE A 86 -11.75 -27.93 15.23
#